data_AF-Q6JTX6-F1
#
_entry.id   AF-Q6JTX6-F1
#
_cell.length_a   1.000
_cell.length_b   1.000
_cell.length_c   1.000
_cell.angle_alpha   90.00
_cell.angle_beta   90.00
_cell.angle_gamma   90.00
#
_symmetry.space_group_name_H-M   'P 1'
#
loop_
_entity.id
_entity.type
_entity.pdbx_description
1 polymer ?
#
loop_
_entity_poly.entity_id
_entity_poly.type
_entity_poly.pdbx_seq_one_letter_code
_entity_poly.pdbx_strand_id
1 'polypeptide(L)'
;GPYKWISPGDTKVLVEHGELMCGILCKKSLGTSAGSLLHIVMLELGWETAGLFYSHIQTVVNNWLLLEGHTIGIGDTIADQQTYHEIQETIRKAKQDVIEVIEKAHNDELEPTPGNTLRQTFENQVNRILNDARDKTGGSAQRSLSEFNNFKAMVVSGAKGSKINISQVIACVGQQNVEGKRIPFGFRKRTLPHFIKDDYGPESRGFVENSYLAGLTPSEFF
;
A
#
# COMPACT_ATOMS: atom_id res chain seq x y z
N GLY A 1 14.08 -26.37 2.78
CA GLY A 1 13.35 -27.03 3.88
C GLY A 1 12.41 -28.10 3.32
N PRO A 2 11.80 -28.92 4.18
CA PRO A 2 10.96 -30.06 3.78
C PRO A 2 9.71 -29.66 2.98
N TYR A 3 9.23 -28.42 3.12
CA TYR A 3 8.06 -27.87 2.41
C TYR A 3 8.37 -27.23 1.05
N LYS A 4 9.44 -27.67 0.37
CA LYS A 4 9.86 -27.08 -0.93
C LYS A 4 8.91 -27.44 -2.09
N TRP A 5 8.29 -28.61 -2.02
CA TRP A 5 7.44 -29.17 -3.07
C TRP A 5 5.97 -29.31 -2.65
N ILE A 6 5.69 -29.23 -1.34
CA ILE A 6 4.35 -29.18 -0.76
C ILE A 6 4.23 -27.80 -0.12
N SER A 7 3.57 -26.86 -0.82
CA SER A 7 3.43 -25.49 -0.33
C SER A 7 2.27 -25.41 0.66
N PRO A 8 2.51 -25.14 1.96
CA PRO A 8 1.44 -25.10 2.96
C PRO A 8 0.46 -23.93 2.78
N GLY A 9 0.84 -22.91 2.01
CA GLY A 9 -0.03 -21.79 1.65
C GLY A 9 -0.40 -21.75 0.16
N ASP A 10 -0.23 -22.87 -0.54
CA ASP A 10 -0.53 -23.03 -1.97
C ASP A 10 0.04 -21.92 -2.88
N THR A 11 1.26 -21.47 -2.57
CA THR A 11 1.88 -20.32 -3.23
C THR A 11 2.73 -20.67 -4.46
N LYS A 12 3.08 -21.95 -4.64
CA LYS A 12 3.98 -22.38 -5.70
C LYS A 12 3.15 -23.03 -6.81
N VAL A 13 3.04 -22.32 -7.93
CA VAL A 13 2.32 -22.82 -9.11
C VAL A 13 3.19 -23.86 -9.83
N LEU A 14 2.63 -25.05 -10.00
CA LEU A 14 3.23 -26.15 -10.76
C LEU A 14 2.22 -26.65 -11.79
N VAL A 15 2.56 -26.51 -13.06
CA VAL A 15 1.80 -27.09 -14.17
C VAL A 15 2.69 -28.15 -14.82
N GLU A 16 2.18 -29.37 -14.92
CA GLU A 16 2.92 -30.50 -15.51
C GLU A 16 2.02 -31.21 -16.51
N HIS A 17 2.52 -31.51 -17.71
CA HIS A 17 1.76 -32.16 -18.79
C HIS A 17 0.40 -31.49 -19.11
N GLY A 18 0.27 -30.18 -18.91
CA GLY A 18 -0.96 -29.43 -19.14
C GLY A 18 -1.98 -29.46 -17.99
N GLU A 19 -1.61 -30.02 -16.83
CA GLU A 19 -2.44 -30.09 -15.63
C GLU A 19 -1.87 -29.23 -14.50
N LEU A 20 -2.74 -28.47 -13.81
CA LEU A 20 -2.35 -27.67 -12.65
C LEU A 20 -2.29 -28.58 -11.41
N MET A 21 -1.08 -28.89 -10.95
CA MET A 21 -0.84 -29.80 -9.83
C MET A 21 -0.99 -29.11 -8.48
N CYS A 22 -0.48 -27.88 -8.36
CA CYS A 22 -0.62 -27.06 -7.16
C CYS A 22 -0.42 -25.57 -7.46
N GLY A 23 -0.85 -24.73 -6.54
CA GLY A 23 -0.62 -23.29 -6.53
C GLY A 23 -1.80 -22.46 -7.02
N ILE A 24 -2.01 -21.33 -6.35
CA ILE A 24 -3.02 -20.34 -6.72
C ILE A 24 -2.53 -19.49 -7.90
N LEU A 25 -3.33 -19.45 -8.97
CA LEU A 25 -3.06 -18.60 -10.12
C LEU A 25 -3.39 -17.13 -9.81
N CYS A 26 -2.43 -16.24 -10.02
CA CYS A 26 -2.60 -14.80 -9.86
C CYS A 26 -2.01 -14.05 -11.05
N LYS A 27 -1.97 -12.71 -11.00
CA LYS A 27 -1.35 -11.86 -12.02
C LYS A 27 0.09 -12.27 -12.38
N LYS A 28 0.86 -12.88 -11.48
CA LYS A 28 2.22 -13.35 -11.79
C LYS A 28 2.23 -14.55 -12.74
N SER A 29 1.19 -15.39 -12.69
CA SER A 29 1.08 -16.61 -13.48
C SER A 29 0.34 -16.36 -14.80
N LEU A 30 -0.72 -15.56 -14.78
CA LEU A 30 -1.60 -15.32 -15.94
C LEU A 30 -1.45 -13.92 -16.55
N GLY A 31 -0.66 -13.04 -15.94
CA GLY A 31 -0.46 -11.68 -16.43
C GLY A 31 0.62 -11.58 -17.51
N THR A 32 1.04 -10.35 -17.76
CA THR A 32 1.99 -10.00 -18.84
C THR A 32 3.46 -10.19 -18.44
N SER A 33 3.74 -10.89 -17.34
CA SER A 33 5.12 -11.15 -16.89
C SER A 33 5.84 -12.11 -17.84
N ALA A 34 7.15 -11.90 -17.98
CA ALA A 34 8.00 -12.87 -18.65
C ALA A 34 7.97 -14.21 -17.90
N GLY A 35 7.81 -15.30 -18.65
CA GLY A 35 7.68 -16.65 -18.09
C GLY A 35 6.33 -16.93 -17.44
N SER A 36 5.32 -16.09 -17.67
CA SER A 36 3.91 -16.41 -17.37
C SER A 36 3.45 -17.63 -18.18
N LEU A 37 2.35 -18.24 -17.75
CA LEU A 37 1.77 -19.41 -18.42
C LEU A 37 1.46 -19.11 -19.88
N LEU A 38 0.91 -17.92 -20.16
CA LEU A 38 0.60 -17.49 -21.53
C LEU A 38 1.85 -17.27 -22.38
N HIS A 39 2.93 -16.75 -21.78
CA HIS A 39 4.20 -16.62 -22.48
C HIS A 39 4.75 -17.99 -22.90
N ILE A 40 4.63 -19.00 -22.02
CA ILE A 40 5.08 -20.37 -22.30
C ILE A 40 4.20 -21.01 -23.39
N VAL A 41 2.87 -20.92 -23.27
CA VAL A 41 1.93 -21.46 -24.27
C VAL A 41 2.17 -20.87 -25.66
N MET A 42 2.44 -19.56 -25.75
CA MET A 42 2.76 -18.90 -27.00
C MET A 42 4.04 -19.45 -27.65
N LEU A 43 5.06 -19.73 -26.84
CA LEU A 43 6.36 -20.23 -27.31
C LEU A 43 6.32 -21.72 -27.69
N GLU A 44 5.59 -22.55 -26.93
CA GLU A 44 5.54 -24.00 -27.13
C GLU A 44 4.48 -24.44 -28.13
N LEU A 45 3.30 -23.81 -28.11
CA LEU A 45 2.11 -24.24 -28.86
C LEU A 45 1.65 -23.25 -29.94
N GLY A 46 2.30 -22.10 -30.05
CA GLY A 46 2.01 -21.09 -31.05
C GLY A 46 0.81 -20.19 -30.73
N TRP A 47 0.57 -19.23 -31.64
CA TRP A 47 -0.37 -18.13 -31.43
C TRP A 47 -1.85 -18.53 -31.51
N GLU A 48 -2.20 -19.51 -32.36
CA GLU A 48 -3.58 -19.99 -32.51
C GLU A 48 -4.07 -20.63 -31.20
N THR A 49 -3.26 -21.56 -30.66
CA THR A 49 -3.55 -22.23 -29.39
C THR A 49 -3.60 -21.24 -28.23
N ALA A 50 -2.67 -20.27 -28.18
CA ALA A 50 -2.68 -19.22 -27.17
C ALA A 50 -3.95 -18.35 -27.25
N GLY A 51 -4.43 -18.04 -28.46
CA GLY A 51 -5.68 -17.30 -28.67
C GLY A 51 -6.90 -18.08 -28.17
N LEU A 52 -6.99 -19.36 -28.49
CA LEU A 52 -8.05 -20.24 -27.98
C LEU A 52 -7.98 -20.39 -26.46
N PHE A 53 -6.78 -20.50 -25.89
CA PHE A 53 -6.57 -20.60 -24.44
C PHE A 53 -7.13 -19.39 -23.68
N TYR A 54 -6.92 -18.17 -24.20
CA TYR A 54 -7.56 -16.96 -23.65
C TYR A 54 -9.09 -17.05 -23.66
N SER A 55 -9.66 -17.46 -24.79
CA SER A 55 -11.12 -17.57 -24.95
C SER A 55 -11.71 -18.61 -23.99
N HIS A 56 -11.04 -19.76 -23.84
CA HIS A 56 -11.48 -20.83 -22.94
C HIS A 56 -11.45 -20.39 -21.47
N ILE A 57 -10.35 -19.78 -21.01
CA ILE A 57 -10.25 -19.26 -19.64
C ILE A 57 -11.34 -18.23 -19.38
N GLN A 58 -11.49 -17.24 -20.25
CA GLN A 58 -12.48 -16.17 -20.06
C GLN A 58 -13.89 -16.73 -20.02
N THR A 59 -14.24 -17.65 -20.93
CA THR A 59 -15.59 -18.23 -20.97
C THR A 59 -15.90 -19.03 -19.71
N VAL A 60 -14.99 -19.89 -19.27
CA VAL A 60 -15.21 -20.73 -18.07
C VAL A 60 -15.24 -19.88 -16.79
N VAL A 61 -14.25 -18.99 -16.61
CA VAL A 61 -14.15 -18.17 -15.39
C VAL A 61 -15.28 -17.16 -15.29
N ASN A 62 -15.69 -16.53 -16.40
CA ASN A 62 -16.81 -15.58 -16.37
C ASN A 62 -18.13 -16.29 -16.06
N ASN A 63 -18.37 -17.48 -16.61
CA ASN A 63 -19.57 -18.26 -16.27
C ASN A 63 -19.56 -18.74 -14.81
N TRP A 64 -18.40 -19.13 -14.28
CA TRP A 64 -18.26 -19.44 -12.85
C TRP A 64 -18.49 -18.20 -11.97
N LEU A 65 -17.97 -17.04 -12.36
CA LEU A 65 -18.14 -15.78 -11.64
C LEU A 65 -19.60 -15.31 -11.59
N LEU A 66 -20.42 -15.68 -12.57
CA LEU A 66 -21.88 -15.42 -12.53
C LEU A 66 -22.58 -16.20 -11.40
N LEU A 67 -22.05 -17.37 -11.02
CA LEU A 67 -22.59 -18.19 -9.93
C LEU A 67 -22.02 -17.77 -8.57
N GLU A 68 -20.70 -17.57 -8.49
CA GLU A 68 -20.02 -17.18 -7.26
C GLU A 68 -20.37 -15.75 -6.85
N GLY A 69 -20.36 -14.83 -7.81
CA GLY A 69 -20.47 -13.40 -7.59
C GLY A 69 -19.21 -12.79 -6.96
N HIS A 70 -18.94 -11.52 -7.25
CA HIS A 70 -17.91 -10.75 -6.55
C HIS A 70 -18.37 -9.31 -6.40
N THR A 71 -18.23 -8.76 -5.19
CA THR A 71 -18.66 -7.40 -4.88
C THR A 71 -17.68 -6.75 -3.92
N ILE A 72 -17.74 -5.43 -3.78
CA ILE A 72 -17.02 -4.70 -2.73
C ILE A 72 -17.98 -3.70 -2.10
N GLY A 73 -17.97 -3.65 -0.77
CA GLY A 73 -18.77 -2.70 0.00
C GLY A 73 -17.95 -1.93 1.02
N ILE A 74 -18.62 -1.03 1.74
CA ILE A 74 -18.01 -0.30 2.86
C ILE A 74 -17.53 -1.27 3.96
N GLY A 75 -18.20 -2.41 4.13
CA GLY A 75 -17.80 -3.45 5.07
C GLY A 75 -16.40 -4.01 4.82
N ASP A 76 -15.96 -4.04 3.56
CA ASP A 76 -14.61 -4.50 3.20
C ASP A 76 -13.51 -3.49 3.58
N THR A 77 -13.89 -2.27 3.96
CA THR A 77 -12.97 -1.18 4.33
C THR A 77 -12.87 -0.94 5.83
N ILE A 78 -13.67 -1.65 6.63
CA ILE A 78 -13.69 -1.48 8.08
C ILE A 78 -12.70 -2.47 8.69
N ALA A 79 -11.74 -1.96 9.46
CA ALA A 79 -10.87 -2.78 10.31
C ALA A 79 -11.51 -3.03 11.68
N ASP A 80 -11.05 -4.07 12.36
CA ASP A 80 -11.40 -4.35 13.75
C ASP A 80 -10.86 -3.25 14.69
N GLN A 81 -11.52 -3.13 15.85
CA GLN A 81 -11.23 -2.07 16.80
C GLN A 81 -9.82 -2.17 17.40
N GLN A 82 -9.29 -3.38 17.57
CA GLN A 82 -7.92 -3.59 18.04
C GLN A 82 -6.91 -3.03 17.03
N THR A 83 -7.07 -3.37 15.75
CA THR A 83 -6.22 -2.81 14.68
C THR A 83 -6.35 -1.29 14.59
N TYR A 84 -7.55 -0.74 14.78
CA TYR A 84 -7.73 0.71 14.80
C TYR A 84 -6.93 1.39 15.94
N HIS A 85 -6.93 0.81 17.15
CA HIS A 85 -6.09 1.28 18.25
C HIS A 85 -4.60 1.17 17.93
N GLU A 86 -4.14 0.07 17.34
CA GLU A 86 -2.75 -0.09 16.90
C GLU A 86 -2.34 0.96 15.86
N ILE A 87 -3.23 1.29 14.92
CA ILE A 87 -3.00 2.32 13.92
C ILE A 87 -2.84 3.69 14.59
N GLN A 88 -3.77 4.06 15.47
CA GLN A 88 -3.70 5.33 16.20
C GLN A 88 -2.44 5.45 17.07
N GLU A 89 -2.07 4.37 17.78
CA GLU A 89 -0.83 4.37 18.57
C GLU A 89 0.41 4.52 17.70
N THR A 90 0.45 3.86 16.54
CA THR A 90 1.58 3.95 15.61
C THR A 90 1.73 5.36 15.05
N ILE A 91 0.62 6.00 14.66
CA ILE A 91 0.61 7.38 14.19
C ILE A 91 1.02 8.33 15.31
N ARG A 92 0.49 8.16 16.52
CA ARG A 92 0.84 8.98 17.69
C ARG A 92 2.32 8.89 18.02
N LYS A 93 2.90 7.68 18.01
CA LYS A 93 4.34 7.47 18.21
C LYS A 93 5.15 8.18 17.12
N ALA A 94 4.76 8.04 15.85
CA ALA A 94 5.45 8.71 14.75
C ALA A 94 5.37 10.25 14.84
N LYS A 95 4.23 10.81 15.26
CA LYS A 95 4.09 12.26 15.53
C LYS A 95 5.03 12.70 16.66
N GLN A 96 5.13 11.90 17.73
CA GLN A 96 6.05 12.18 18.84
C GLN A 96 7.52 12.13 18.39
N ASP A 97 7.91 11.11 17.61
CA ASP A 97 9.26 10.98 17.07
C ASP A 97 9.63 12.19 16.18
N VAL A 98 8.68 12.74 15.42
CA VAL A 98 8.90 13.96 14.63
C VAL A 98 9.10 15.19 15.53
N ILE A 99 8.34 15.31 16.62
CA ILE A 99 8.51 16.40 17.60
C ILE A 99 9.90 16.36 18.22
N GLU A 100 10.39 15.17 18.60
CA GLU A 100 11.74 15.00 19.15
C GLU A 100 12.82 15.40 18.13
N VAL A 101 12.62 15.11 16.84
CA VAL A 101 13.54 15.54 15.78
C VAL A 101 13.50 17.06 15.58
N ILE A 102 12.34 17.70 15.72
CA ILE A 102 12.19 19.16 15.69
C ILE A 102 12.94 19.79 16.88
N GLU A 103 12.81 19.25 18.08
CA GLU A 103 13.50 19.74 19.28
C GLU A 103 15.02 19.63 19.14
N LYS A 104 15.53 18.49 18.67
CA LYS A 104 16.96 18.30 18.37
C LYS A 104 17.48 19.31 17.34
N ALA A 105 16.67 19.61 16.32
CA ALA A 105 17.03 20.60 15.32
C ALA A 105 17.04 22.03 15.87
N HIS A 106 16.17 22.35 16.84
CA HIS A 106 16.15 23.67 17.50
C HIS A 106 17.29 23.85 18.51
N ASN A 107 17.77 22.77 19.12
CA ASN A 107 18.89 22.78 20.07
C ASN A 107 20.27 22.62 19.39
N ASP A 108 20.34 22.67 18.05
CA ASP A 108 21.56 22.45 17.26
C ASP A 108 22.23 21.07 17.51
N GLU A 109 21.47 20.08 17.96
CA GLU A 109 21.93 18.71 18.23
C GLU A 109 21.87 17.80 17.00
N LEU A 110 21.30 18.28 15.89
CA LEU A 110 21.15 17.53 14.66
C LEU A 110 22.37 17.70 13.75
N GLU A 111 23.09 16.60 13.47
CA GLU A 111 24.23 16.63 12.55
C GLU A 111 23.78 16.46 11.08
N PRO A 112 24.33 17.24 10.14
CA PRO A 112 24.01 17.11 8.73
C PRO A 112 24.60 15.80 8.16
N THR A 113 23.79 15.07 7.40
CA THR A 113 24.29 13.88 6.68
C THR A 113 25.23 14.28 5.54
N PRO A 114 26.25 13.46 5.20
CA PRO A 114 27.21 13.79 4.15
C PRO A 114 26.53 14.12 2.82
N GLY A 115 26.87 15.27 2.24
CA GLY A 115 26.30 15.72 0.96
C GLY A 115 24.93 16.39 1.06
N ASN A 116 24.35 16.51 2.27
CA ASN A 116 23.08 17.20 2.50
C ASN A 116 23.27 18.42 3.41
N THR A 117 22.44 19.43 3.19
CA THR A 117 22.28 20.52 4.16
C THR A 117 21.58 20.04 5.43
N LEU A 118 21.71 20.78 6.53
CA LEU A 118 21.02 20.49 7.78
C LEU A 118 19.50 20.38 7.58
N ARG A 119 18.91 21.32 6.81
CA ARG A 119 17.48 21.33 6.50
C ARG A 119 17.05 20.14 5.66
N GLN A 120 17.86 19.72 4.68
CA GLN A 120 17.57 18.50 3.90
C GLN A 120 17.66 17.26 4.77
N THR A 121 18.63 17.19 5.67
CA THR A 121 18.78 16.07 6.62
C THR A 121 17.55 15.96 7.51
N PHE A 122 17.09 17.09 8.07
CA PHE A 122 15.85 17.17 8.84
C PHE A 122 14.64 16.68 8.03
N GLU A 123 14.40 17.23 6.84
CA GLU A 123 13.23 16.86 6.03
C GLU A 123 13.29 15.38 5.58
N ASN A 124 14.48 14.85 5.30
CA ASN A 124 14.66 13.44 4.96
C ASN A 124 14.33 12.52 6.14
N GLN A 125 14.78 12.88 7.34
CA GLN A 125 14.51 12.10 8.56
C GLN A 125 13.01 12.12 8.90
N VAL A 126 12.36 13.28 8.84
CA VAL A 126 10.92 13.42 9.07
C VAL A 126 10.12 12.62 8.03
N ASN A 127 10.43 12.76 6.74
CA ASN A 127 9.76 11.99 5.69
C ASN A 127 9.91 10.48 5.89
N ARG A 128 11.10 10.02 6.33
CA ARG A 128 11.33 8.61 6.61
C ARG A 128 10.42 8.11 7.75
N ILE A 129 10.37 8.82 8.87
CA ILE A 129 9.52 8.46 10.02
C ILE A 129 8.05 8.35 9.60
N LEU A 130 7.55 9.34 8.84
CA LEU A 130 6.16 9.39 8.42
C LEU A 130 5.81 8.31 7.37
N ASN A 131 6.73 8.01 6.45
CA ASN A 131 6.56 6.91 5.49
C ASN A 131 6.60 5.55 6.19
N ASP A 132 7.53 5.35 7.14
CA ASP A 132 7.62 4.13 7.93
C ASP A 132 6.34 3.92 8.77
N ALA A 133 5.75 4.99 9.30
CA ALA A 133 4.48 4.94 10.01
C ALA A 133 3.32 4.50 9.10
N ARG A 134 3.21 5.06 7.89
CA ARG A 134 2.21 4.66 6.89
C ARG A 134 2.36 3.19 6.49
N ASP A 135 3.59 2.72 6.30
CA ASP A 135 3.83 1.35 5.87
C ASP A 135 3.55 0.34 7.00
N LYS A 136 3.87 0.68 8.25
CA LYS A 136 3.53 -0.13 9.43
C LYS A 136 2.01 -0.24 9.62
N THR A 137 1.31 0.89 9.59
CA THR A 137 -0.16 0.94 9.76
C THR A 137 -0.88 0.20 8.63
N GLY A 138 -0.43 0.38 7.38
CA GLY A 138 -0.92 -0.39 6.23
C GLY A 138 -0.68 -1.89 6.34
N GLY A 139 0.49 -2.29 6.88
CA GLY A 139 0.80 -3.68 7.15
C GLY A 139 -0.10 -4.30 8.22
N SER A 140 -0.42 -3.56 9.29
CA SER A 140 -1.38 -4.01 10.32
C SER A 140 -2.79 -4.14 9.75
N ALA A 141 -3.27 -3.12 9.01
CA ALA A 141 -4.58 -3.18 8.34
C ALA A 141 -4.69 -4.38 7.38
N GLN A 142 -3.66 -4.64 6.57
CA GLN A 142 -3.70 -5.78 5.64
C GLN A 142 -3.75 -7.14 6.36
N ARG A 143 -3.06 -7.27 7.50
CA ARG A 143 -3.05 -8.52 8.28
C ARG A 143 -4.38 -8.76 8.98
N SER A 144 -5.07 -7.70 9.40
CA SER A 144 -6.33 -7.83 10.12
C SER A 144 -7.52 -8.14 9.23
N LEU A 145 -7.45 -7.78 7.94
CA LEU A 145 -8.47 -8.15 6.96
C LEU A 145 -8.60 -9.67 6.86
N SER A 146 -9.84 -10.15 6.98
CA SER A 146 -10.19 -11.56 6.82
C SER A 146 -9.82 -12.09 5.43
N GLU A 147 -9.76 -13.42 5.29
CA GLU A 147 -9.55 -14.06 3.98
C GLU A 147 -10.72 -13.82 3.02
N PHE A 148 -11.93 -13.68 3.56
CA PHE A 148 -13.16 -13.41 2.81
C PHE A 148 -13.34 -11.94 2.40
N ASN A 149 -12.40 -11.06 2.74
CA ASN A 149 -12.51 -9.65 2.39
C ASN A 149 -12.28 -9.46 0.88
N ASN A 150 -13.26 -8.85 0.22
CA ASN A 150 -13.24 -8.72 -1.24
C ASN A 150 -12.17 -7.74 -1.72
N PHE A 151 -11.88 -6.71 -0.93
CA PHE A 151 -10.81 -5.77 -1.24
C PHE A 151 -9.44 -6.47 -1.21
N LYS A 152 -9.21 -7.31 -0.19
CA LYS A 152 -8.01 -8.14 -0.09
C LYS A 152 -7.90 -9.11 -1.27
N ALA A 153 -8.99 -9.77 -1.67
CA ALA A 153 -9.02 -10.69 -2.80
C ALA A 153 -8.58 -10.03 -4.12
N MET A 154 -9.06 -8.80 -4.41
CA MET A 154 -8.65 -8.05 -5.60
C MET A 154 -7.15 -7.68 -5.59
N VAL A 155 -6.62 -7.30 -4.43
CA VAL A 155 -5.20 -6.93 -4.29
C VAL A 155 -4.29 -8.17 -4.37
N VAL A 156 -4.69 -9.30 -3.78
CA VAL A 156 -3.92 -10.55 -3.80
C VAL A 156 -3.91 -11.18 -5.20
N SER A 157 -5.05 -11.20 -5.90
CA SER A 157 -5.11 -11.65 -7.29
C SER A 157 -4.30 -10.73 -8.23
N GLY A 158 -4.15 -9.46 -7.85
CA GLY A 158 -3.48 -8.43 -8.65
C GLY A 158 -4.39 -7.84 -9.74
N ALA A 159 -5.69 -8.08 -9.67
CA ALA A 159 -6.67 -7.59 -10.64
C ALA A 159 -6.78 -6.06 -10.57
N LYS A 160 -7.01 -5.51 -9.37
CA LYS A 160 -7.10 -4.06 -9.17
C LYS A 160 -6.74 -3.68 -7.73
N GLY A 161 -6.12 -2.51 -7.60
CA GLY A 161 -5.64 -2.00 -6.33
C GLY A 161 -4.29 -2.58 -5.92
N SER A 162 -3.75 -2.03 -4.85
CA SER A 162 -2.46 -2.38 -4.28
C SER A 162 -2.56 -2.35 -2.75
N LYS A 163 -1.50 -2.84 -2.09
CA LYS A 163 -1.39 -2.75 -0.62
C LYS A 163 -1.50 -1.31 -0.11
N ILE A 164 -1.02 -0.34 -0.89
CA ILE A 164 -1.12 1.09 -0.56
C ILE A 164 -2.58 1.53 -0.55
N ASN A 165 -3.40 1.07 -1.50
CA ASN A 165 -4.82 1.45 -1.55
C ASN A 165 -5.57 0.94 -0.31
N ILE A 166 -5.28 -0.28 0.15
CA ILE A 166 -5.84 -0.80 1.42
C ILE A 166 -5.41 0.11 2.57
N SER A 167 -4.11 0.44 2.66
CA SER A 167 -3.60 1.31 3.71
C SER A 167 -4.29 2.67 3.75
N GLN A 168 -4.47 3.32 2.59
CA GLN A 168 -5.06 4.67 2.53
C GLN A 168 -6.56 4.70 2.80
N VAL A 169 -7.28 3.65 2.40
CA VAL A 169 -8.73 3.56 2.64
C VAL A 169 -9.02 3.20 4.09
N ILE A 170 -8.23 2.33 4.70
CA ILE A 170 -8.50 1.77 6.03
C ILE A 170 -7.72 2.50 7.14
N ALA A 171 -6.42 2.74 6.95
CA ALA A 171 -5.50 3.18 7.99
C ALA A 171 -5.19 4.69 7.96
N CYS A 172 -4.37 5.15 7.03
CA CYS A 172 -4.07 6.58 6.84
C CYS A 172 -3.61 6.89 5.42
N VAL A 173 -3.95 8.08 4.92
CA VAL A 173 -3.55 8.49 3.56
C VAL A 173 -2.04 8.74 3.47
N GLY A 174 -1.45 9.33 4.52
CA GLY A 174 -0.02 9.58 4.65
C GLY A 174 0.46 10.94 4.15
N GLN A 175 1.78 11.08 4.00
CA GLN A 175 2.44 12.35 3.65
C GLN A 175 2.17 12.77 2.19
N GLN A 176 1.68 14.00 2.01
CA GLN A 176 1.55 14.66 0.71
C GLN A 176 2.84 15.39 0.33
N ASN A 177 3.26 15.21 -0.92
CA ASN A 177 4.49 15.80 -1.43
C ASN A 177 4.23 16.60 -2.71
N VAL A 178 4.87 17.76 -2.81
CA VAL A 178 4.90 18.62 -4.01
C VAL A 178 6.37 18.78 -4.39
N GLU A 179 6.70 18.50 -5.65
CA GLU A 179 8.08 18.54 -6.16
C GLU A 179 9.08 17.72 -5.31
N GLY A 180 8.63 16.56 -4.80
CA GLY A 180 9.46 15.67 -3.97
C GLY A 180 9.75 16.17 -2.56
N LYS A 181 9.09 17.25 -2.12
CA LYS A 181 9.21 17.82 -0.77
C LYS A 181 7.84 17.82 -0.09
N ARG A 182 7.83 17.85 1.24
CA ARG A 182 6.61 18.15 2.01
C ARG A 182 6.07 19.52 1.62
N ILE A 183 4.77 19.74 1.83
CA ILE A 183 4.04 20.94 1.40
C ILE A 183 4.84 22.22 1.73
N PRO A 184 5.27 23.01 0.73
CA PRO A 184 6.12 24.19 0.97
C PRO A 184 5.36 25.31 1.68
N PHE A 185 6.08 26.23 2.31
CA PHE A 185 5.47 27.44 2.87
C PHE A 185 5.06 28.39 1.74
N GLY A 186 3.77 28.37 1.37
CA GLY A 186 3.19 29.30 0.40
C GLY A 186 2.89 30.68 0.98
N PHE A 187 2.61 30.77 2.29
CA PHE A 187 2.48 32.03 3.01
C PHE A 187 3.79 32.39 3.72
N ARG A 188 3.84 33.57 4.34
CA ARG A 188 4.99 34.03 5.12
C ARG A 188 5.33 33.06 6.27
N LYS A 189 6.26 32.14 6.00
CA LYS A 189 6.77 31.11 6.92
C LYS A 189 5.70 30.14 7.45
N ARG A 190 4.67 29.83 6.66
CA ARG A 190 3.63 28.85 7.00
C ARG A 190 2.95 28.31 5.75
N THR A 191 2.32 27.15 5.85
CA THR A 191 1.61 26.48 4.76
C THR A 191 0.20 27.04 4.55
N LEU A 192 -0.58 27.17 5.63
CA LEU A 192 -1.92 27.75 5.64
C LEU A 192 -2.03 28.87 6.71
N PRO A 193 -3.01 29.79 6.59
CA PRO A 193 -3.21 30.86 7.57
C PRO A 193 -3.63 30.34 8.96
N HIS A 194 -4.11 29.09 9.05
CA HIS A 194 -4.51 28.41 10.28
C HIS A 194 -3.33 27.93 11.12
N PHE A 195 -2.16 27.74 10.51
CA PHE A 195 -0.96 27.28 11.21
C PHE A 195 -0.13 28.44 11.75
N ILE A 196 0.61 28.15 12.82
CA ILE A 196 1.59 29.08 13.39
C ILE A 196 2.79 29.24 12.44
N LYS A 197 3.55 30.32 12.63
CA LYS A 197 4.74 30.55 11.81
C LYS A 197 5.86 29.59 12.20
N ASP A 198 6.66 29.22 11.20
CA ASP A 198 7.79 28.30 11.33
C ASP A 198 7.37 26.91 11.89
N ASP A 199 6.13 26.49 11.62
CA ASP A 199 5.62 25.18 12.00
C ASP A 199 6.08 24.06 11.05
N TYR A 200 7.01 23.24 11.52
CA TYR A 200 7.56 22.08 10.79
C TYR A 200 6.87 20.75 11.14
N GLY A 201 5.81 20.78 11.94
CA GLY A 201 5.05 19.62 12.35
C GLY A 201 4.44 18.83 11.17
N PRO A 202 4.03 17.57 11.40
CA PRO A 202 3.47 16.72 10.37
C PRO A 202 2.17 17.31 9.76
N GLU A 203 1.25 17.78 10.60
CA GLU A 203 -0.05 18.34 10.17
C GLU A 203 0.10 19.62 9.33
N SER A 204 0.94 20.55 9.79
CA SER A 204 1.24 21.80 9.06
C SER A 204 1.82 21.52 7.67
N ARG A 205 2.56 20.43 7.51
CA ARG A 205 3.36 20.14 6.32
C ARG A 205 2.76 19.03 5.46
N GLY A 206 1.46 18.76 5.60
CA GLY A 206 0.69 17.89 4.70
C GLY A 206 0.75 16.39 5.01
N PHE A 207 1.02 16.02 6.25
CA PHE A 207 0.77 14.64 6.69
C PHE A 207 -0.72 14.46 6.97
N VAL A 208 -1.34 13.53 6.24
CA VAL A 208 -2.75 13.18 6.43
C VAL A 208 -2.82 11.94 7.31
N GLU A 209 -3.29 12.11 8.54
CA GLU A 209 -3.40 11.02 9.50
C GLU A 209 -4.68 10.21 9.31
N ASN A 210 -5.73 10.84 8.79
CA ASN A 210 -7.00 10.20 8.57
C ASN A 210 -6.97 9.27 7.35
N SER A 211 -7.85 8.27 7.36
CA SER A 211 -8.13 7.42 6.20
C SER A 211 -9.29 7.99 5.37
N TYR A 212 -9.46 7.49 4.14
CA TYR A 212 -10.63 7.87 3.34
C TYR A 212 -11.96 7.45 3.98
N LEU A 213 -11.95 6.38 4.79
CA LEU A 213 -13.14 5.95 5.54
C LEU A 213 -13.48 6.94 6.67
N ALA A 214 -12.47 7.43 7.40
CA ALA A 214 -12.66 8.38 8.50
C ALA A 214 -13.03 9.79 8.00
N GLY A 215 -12.59 10.14 6.79
CA GLY A 215 -12.77 11.46 6.21
C GLY A 215 -11.60 12.40 6.55
N LEU A 216 -11.40 13.37 5.67
CA LEU A 216 -10.28 14.32 5.75
C LEU A 216 -10.72 15.59 6.48
N THR A 217 -9.83 16.15 7.30
CA THR A 217 -10.02 17.51 7.81
C THR A 217 -9.84 18.53 6.67
N PRO A 218 -10.38 19.77 6.79
CA PRO A 218 -10.24 20.77 5.74
C PRO A 218 -8.78 21.10 5.36
N SER A 219 -7.86 21.05 6.33
CA SER A 219 -6.43 21.28 6.10
C SER A 219 -5.75 20.09 5.40
N GLU A 220 -6.22 18.86 5.62
CA GLU A 220 -5.73 17.66 4.93
C GLU A 220 -6.29 17.52 3.51
N PHE A 221 -7.49 18.06 3.29
CA PHE A 221 -8.15 18.02 1.98
C PHE A 221 -7.55 19.00 0.96
N PHE A 222 -7.07 20.15 1.43
CA PHE A 222 -6.47 21.20 0.60
C PHE A 222 -5.00 20.93 0.28
#